data_AF-A0A946AKN2-F1
#
_entry.id   AF-A0A946AKN2-F1
#
_cell.length_a   1.000
_cell.length_b   1.000
_cell.length_c   1.000
_cell.angle_alpha   90.00
_cell.angle_beta   90.00
_cell.angle_gamma   90.00
#
_symmetry.space_group_name_H-M   'P 1'
#
loop_
_entity.id
_entity.type
_entity.pdbx_description
1 polymer ?
#
loop_
_entity_poly.entity_id
_entity_poly.type
_entity_poly.pdbx_seq_one_letter_code
_entity_poly.pdbx_strand_id
1 'polypeptide(L)'
;MNGQTSVDNTDDKWEFWIDRGGTFTDVVARQPGGEIIVHKLLSENPERYRDSSIQGIKDILGVEQGDSIPVSKIAAVKMGTTVATNALLEREGEPTLLVITKGFRDALRIGYQNRPDIFALNIELPEMLYSDVLEIDERIDAHGSVLTQMDDASATNELQNFYDRGIRSIAIVLMHGYRYHDHENRLATIARDIGFPQISVSHDASPLMKLISRGDTTVVDAYLSPILSKYVNEVAEELRGLNQHGGRLMFMQSSGGLTESGFFQGKDAILSGPAGGVVGMARVSEIAGFEKVIGFDMGGTSTDVSHYDGEFEKAFETHVAGVRIRAPMMLIHTVAAGGGSILNFDGARYRIGPDSAGAFPGPASYRNGGPLTVTDCNVMLGKLHPEKFPKL
;
A
#
# COMPACT_ATOMS: atom_id res chain seq x y z
N MET A 1 25.47 41.12 0.50
CA MET A 1 25.80 39.85 -0.20
C MET A 1 24.53 39.04 -0.24
N ASN A 2 23.78 39.15 -1.32
CA ASN A 2 22.52 38.43 -1.52
C ASN A 2 22.86 37.06 -2.09
N GLY A 3 22.69 36.02 -1.29
CA GLY A 3 22.77 34.64 -1.75
C GLY A 3 21.52 34.32 -2.56
N GLN A 4 21.66 34.32 -3.89
CA GLN A 4 20.70 33.66 -4.78
C GLN A 4 20.72 32.17 -4.46
N THR A 5 19.63 31.67 -3.87
CA THR A 5 19.26 30.26 -3.96
C THR A 5 19.07 29.93 -5.43
N SER A 6 19.94 29.09 -5.98
CA SER A 6 19.80 28.53 -7.32
C SER A 6 18.49 27.75 -7.38
N VAL A 7 17.51 28.28 -8.12
CA VAL A 7 16.36 27.51 -8.58
C VAL A 7 16.92 26.59 -9.66
N ASP A 8 17.02 25.29 -9.38
CA ASP A 8 17.42 24.30 -10.36
C ASP A 8 16.50 24.41 -11.59
N ASN A 9 17.09 24.60 -12.76
CA ASN A 9 16.36 24.77 -14.01
C ASN A 9 15.74 23.43 -14.43
N THR A 10 14.57 23.10 -13.89
CA THR A 10 13.83 21.85 -14.17
C THR A 10 13.14 21.85 -15.55
N ASP A 11 13.14 22.97 -16.26
CA ASP A 11 12.42 23.14 -17.53
C ASP A 11 13.01 22.33 -18.70
N ASP A 12 14.24 21.83 -18.56
CA ASP A 12 14.95 21.05 -19.58
C ASP A 12 14.93 19.52 -19.34
N LYS A 13 14.20 19.04 -18.31
CA LYS A 13 14.15 17.62 -17.94
C LYS A 13 12.71 17.10 -17.87
N TRP A 14 12.57 15.79 -18.00
CA TRP A 14 11.29 15.08 -17.88
C TRP A 14 10.83 14.98 -16.44
N GLU A 15 9.52 15.14 -16.21
CA GLU A 15 8.86 14.73 -14.98
C GLU A 15 7.82 13.66 -15.27
N PHE A 16 7.72 12.66 -14.41
CA PHE A 16 6.74 11.57 -14.51
C PHE A 16 5.87 11.52 -13.25
N TRP A 17 4.57 11.39 -13.44
CA TRP A 17 3.58 11.04 -12.43
C TRP A 17 2.91 9.75 -12.86
N ILE A 18 3.02 8.72 -12.04
CA ILE A 18 2.58 7.37 -12.37
C ILE A 18 1.63 6.90 -11.30
N ASP A 19 0.47 6.40 -11.70
CA ASP A 19 -0.42 5.67 -10.81
C ASP A 19 -0.54 4.22 -11.30
N ARG A 20 0.05 3.30 -10.56
CA ARG A 20 -0.05 1.87 -10.83
C ARG A 20 -1.25 1.31 -10.07
N GLY A 21 -2.39 1.24 -10.77
CA GLY A 21 -3.60 0.61 -10.28
C GLY A 21 -3.59 -0.92 -10.43
N GLY A 22 -4.71 -1.57 -10.13
CA GLY A 22 -4.86 -3.03 -10.26
C GLY A 22 -5.07 -3.54 -11.69
N THR A 23 -5.50 -2.69 -12.62
CA THR A 23 -5.80 -3.09 -14.02
C THR A 23 -4.92 -2.36 -15.03
N PHE A 24 -4.81 -1.04 -14.87
CA PHE A 24 -3.97 -0.20 -15.72
C PHE A 24 -3.01 0.62 -14.87
N THR A 25 -1.87 0.92 -15.48
CA THR A 25 -0.94 1.94 -15.03
C THR A 25 -1.11 3.16 -15.90
N ASP A 26 -1.40 4.27 -15.25
CA ASP A 26 -1.54 5.58 -15.87
C ASP A 26 -0.24 6.36 -15.68
N VAL A 27 0.34 6.83 -16.79
CA VAL A 27 1.57 7.61 -16.80
C VAL A 27 1.28 8.96 -17.41
N VAL A 28 1.47 10.01 -16.61
CA VAL A 28 1.50 11.39 -17.06
C VAL A 28 2.95 11.83 -17.07
N ALA A 29 3.44 12.30 -18.21
CA ALA A 29 4.79 12.83 -18.34
C ALA A 29 4.74 14.29 -18.79
N ARG A 30 5.61 15.12 -18.24
CA ARG A 30 5.90 16.45 -18.77
C ARG A 30 7.25 16.42 -19.45
N GLN A 31 7.27 16.73 -20.74
CA GLN A 31 8.50 16.81 -21.51
C GLN A 31 9.27 18.12 -21.24
N PRO A 32 10.57 18.18 -21.56
CA PRO A 32 11.28 19.45 -21.65
C PRO A 32 10.53 20.43 -22.57
N GLY A 33 10.20 21.62 -22.06
CA GLY A 33 9.34 22.59 -22.77
C GLY A 33 7.84 22.53 -22.42
N GLY A 34 7.42 21.60 -21.56
CA GLY A 34 6.15 21.70 -20.82
C GLY A 34 4.93 20.98 -21.40
N GLU A 35 5.03 20.32 -22.56
CA GLU A 35 3.93 19.50 -23.09
C GLU A 35 3.65 18.29 -22.18
N ILE A 36 2.37 17.95 -22.03
CA ILE A 36 1.92 16.83 -21.23
C ILE A 36 1.57 15.65 -22.14
N ILE A 37 2.17 14.50 -21.85
CA ILE A 37 1.91 13.23 -22.52
C ILE A 37 1.19 12.32 -21.52
N VAL A 38 0.10 11.70 -21.96
CA VAL A 38 -0.62 10.69 -21.18
C VAL A 38 -0.47 9.35 -21.89
N HIS A 39 -0.02 8.34 -21.14
CA HIS A 39 0.17 6.98 -21.62
C HIS A 39 -0.49 6.00 -20.65
N LYS A 40 -1.15 4.98 -21.21
CA LYS A 40 -1.90 3.99 -20.42
C LYS A 40 -1.58 2.59 -20.91
N LEU A 41 -1.27 1.72 -19.97
CA LEU A 41 -0.84 0.34 -20.23
C LEU A 41 -1.40 -0.59 -19.14
N LEU A 42 -1.47 -1.90 -19.40
CA LEU A 42 -1.89 -2.85 -18.37
C LEU A 42 -0.92 -2.83 -17.18
N SER A 43 -1.45 -2.96 -15.96
CA SER A 43 -0.62 -3.02 -14.75
C SER A 43 0.23 -4.29 -14.68
N GLU A 44 -0.24 -5.34 -15.36
CA GLU A 44 0.41 -6.64 -15.45
C GLU A 44 0.25 -7.20 -16.87
N ASN A 45 1.38 -7.47 -17.52
CA ASN A 45 1.44 -8.16 -18.80
C ASN A 45 2.80 -8.90 -18.88
N PRO A 46 2.91 -10.08 -18.25
CA PRO A 46 4.19 -10.77 -18.07
C PRO A 46 4.88 -11.15 -19.39
N GLU A 47 4.10 -11.27 -20.48
CA GLU A 47 4.63 -11.58 -21.82
C GLU A 47 5.35 -10.39 -22.47
N ARG A 48 5.07 -9.14 -22.05
CA ARG A 48 5.63 -7.93 -22.68
C ARG A 48 6.62 -7.18 -21.79
N TYR A 49 6.32 -7.05 -20.49
CA TYR A 49 7.15 -6.28 -19.56
C TYR A 49 7.08 -6.82 -18.15
N ARG A 50 8.13 -6.55 -17.38
CA ARG A 50 8.21 -6.93 -15.96
C ARG A 50 7.45 -5.96 -15.06
N ASP A 51 7.61 -4.66 -15.30
CA ASP A 51 6.92 -3.61 -14.58
C ASP A 51 6.35 -2.57 -15.54
N SER A 52 5.06 -2.28 -15.36
CA SER A 52 4.31 -1.31 -16.13
C SER A 52 4.87 0.11 -15.99
N SER A 53 5.19 0.58 -14.78
CA SER A 53 5.67 1.94 -14.56
C SER A 53 6.98 2.21 -15.29
N ILE A 54 7.92 1.27 -15.22
CA ILE A 54 9.18 1.31 -15.95
C ILE A 54 8.96 1.24 -17.46
N GLN A 55 8.08 0.35 -17.93
CA GLN A 55 7.76 0.26 -19.37
C GLN A 55 7.18 1.57 -19.88
N GLY A 56 6.27 2.21 -19.14
CA GLY A 56 5.67 3.48 -19.54
C GLY A 56 6.69 4.63 -19.64
N ILE A 57 7.70 4.65 -18.76
CA ILE A 57 8.83 5.59 -18.88
C ILE A 57 9.64 5.29 -20.15
N LYS A 58 9.94 4.02 -20.42
CA LYS A 58 10.71 3.61 -21.61
C LYS A 58 9.96 3.96 -22.91
N ASP A 59 8.66 3.69 -22.97
CA ASP A 59 7.81 4.00 -24.13
C ASP A 59 7.83 5.51 -24.44
N ILE A 60 7.65 6.36 -23.43
CA ILE A 60 7.61 7.83 -23.61
C ILE A 60 8.98 8.38 -24.00
N LEU A 61 10.06 7.82 -23.46
CA LEU A 61 11.42 8.23 -23.79
C LEU A 61 11.95 7.61 -25.09
N GLY A 62 11.21 6.68 -25.71
CA GLY A 62 11.64 5.95 -26.90
C GLY A 62 12.85 5.05 -26.65
N VAL A 63 12.95 4.46 -25.46
CA VAL A 63 14.04 3.55 -25.06
C VAL A 63 13.70 2.13 -25.51
N GLU A 64 14.61 1.47 -26.23
CA GLU A 64 14.41 0.10 -26.69
C GLU A 64 14.40 -0.91 -25.53
N GLN A 65 13.79 -2.07 -25.76
CA GLN A 65 13.70 -3.11 -24.74
C GLN A 65 15.09 -3.67 -24.42
N GLY A 66 15.50 -3.56 -23.15
CA GLY A 66 16.81 -4.00 -22.67
C GLY A 66 17.81 -2.85 -22.48
N ASP A 67 17.54 -1.67 -23.03
CA ASP A 67 18.36 -0.48 -22.79
C ASP A 67 18.06 0.16 -21.43
N SER A 68 19.08 0.82 -20.88
CA SER A 68 18.98 1.56 -19.63
C SER A 68 18.26 2.88 -19.82
N ILE A 69 17.42 3.26 -18.86
CA ILE A 69 16.72 4.55 -18.86
C ILE A 69 17.76 5.68 -18.74
N PRO A 70 17.71 6.72 -19.60
CA PRO A 70 18.61 7.86 -19.50
C PRO A 70 18.21 8.79 -18.34
N VAL A 71 18.46 8.35 -17.10
CA VAL A 71 18.04 9.01 -15.86
C VAL A 71 18.55 10.46 -15.73
N SER A 72 19.64 10.81 -16.42
CA SER A 72 20.17 12.18 -16.47
C SER A 72 19.18 13.19 -17.09
N LYS A 73 18.24 12.71 -17.89
CA LYS A 73 17.17 13.51 -18.52
C LYS A 73 15.92 13.65 -17.65
N ILE A 74 15.88 13.02 -16.47
CA ILE A 74 14.69 12.96 -15.62
C ILE A 74 14.91 13.82 -14.37
N ALA A 75 13.99 14.73 -14.08
CA ALA A 75 13.99 15.55 -12.88
C ALA A 75 13.21 14.87 -11.74
N ALA A 76 12.10 14.20 -12.03
CA ALA A 76 11.32 13.53 -11.00
C ALA A 76 10.51 12.36 -11.55
N VAL A 77 10.36 11.33 -10.74
CA VAL A 77 9.38 10.25 -10.90
C VAL A 77 8.59 10.18 -9.60
N LYS A 78 7.28 10.44 -9.68
CA LYS A 78 6.34 10.42 -8.55
C LYS A 78 5.34 9.29 -8.78
N MET A 79 5.18 8.40 -7.80
CA MET A 79 4.44 7.15 -7.99
C MET A 79 3.37 6.93 -6.93
N GLY A 80 2.13 6.72 -7.34
CA GLY A 80 1.09 6.06 -6.56
C GLY A 80 1.03 4.58 -6.89
N THR A 81 0.69 3.74 -5.91
CA THR A 81 0.51 2.31 -6.16
C THR A 81 -0.57 1.69 -5.29
N THR A 82 -1.32 0.75 -5.85
CA THR A 82 -2.30 -0.04 -5.12
C THR A 82 -1.75 -1.37 -4.59
N VAL A 83 -0.43 -1.63 -4.72
CA VAL A 83 0.19 -2.91 -4.34
C VAL A 83 -0.09 -3.28 -2.88
N ALA A 84 0.07 -2.34 -1.94
CA ALA A 84 -0.22 -2.59 -0.52
C ALA A 84 -1.71 -2.85 -0.26
N THR A 85 -2.60 -2.05 -0.87
CA THR A 85 -4.05 -2.20 -0.70
C THR A 85 -4.51 -3.56 -1.22
N ASN A 86 -4.05 -3.96 -2.41
CA ASN A 86 -4.42 -5.24 -3.01
C ASN A 86 -3.89 -6.42 -2.20
N ALA A 87 -2.61 -6.40 -1.80
CA ALA A 87 -2.04 -7.44 -0.93
C ALA A 87 -2.80 -7.60 0.40
N LEU A 88 -3.31 -6.49 0.96
CA LEU A 88 -4.14 -6.52 2.16
C LEU A 88 -5.54 -7.12 1.90
N LEU A 89 -6.18 -6.75 0.78
CA LEU A 89 -7.50 -7.25 0.39
C LEU A 89 -7.47 -8.75 0.03
N GLU A 90 -6.45 -9.18 -0.71
CA GLU A 90 -6.27 -10.54 -1.21
C GLU A 90 -5.60 -11.46 -0.18
N ARG A 91 -5.16 -10.91 0.96
CA ARG A 91 -4.44 -11.64 2.03
C ARG A 91 -3.14 -12.29 1.52
N GLU A 92 -2.44 -11.58 0.65
CA GLU A 92 -1.16 -11.99 0.08
C GLU A 92 0.00 -11.16 0.65
N GLY A 93 0.15 -11.14 1.97
CA GLY A 93 1.27 -10.48 2.66
C GLY A 93 2.38 -11.43 3.08
N GLU A 94 3.43 -10.88 3.70
CA GLU A 94 4.50 -11.71 4.26
C GLU A 94 4.03 -12.39 5.55
N PRO A 95 4.22 -13.71 5.71
CA PRO A 95 3.96 -14.40 6.98
C PRO A 95 4.67 -13.71 8.15
N THR A 96 3.87 -13.21 9.09
CA THR A 96 4.34 -12.31 10.16
C THR A 96 4.19 -12.97 11.53
N LEU A 97 5.25 -12.93 12.34
CA LEU A 97 5.23 -13.31 13.75
C LEU A 97 4.84 -12.10 14.61
N LEU A 98 3.83 -12.24 15.45
CA LEU A 98 3.54 -11.29 16.52
C LEU A 98 4.38 -11.63 17.76
N VAL A 99 5.24 -10.70 18.18
CA VAL A 99 6.00 -10.79 19.42
C VAL A 99 5.34 -9.87 20.45
N ILE A 100 4.81 -10.44 21.53
CA ILE A 100 3.95 -9.71 22.48
C ILE A 100 4.26 -10.08 23.92
N THR A 101 3.95 -9.20 24.87
CA THR A 101 4.07 -9.50 26.30
C THR A 101 3.28 -10.74 26.69
N LYS A 102 3.86 -11.62 27.52
CA LYS A 102 3.21 -12.82 28.04
C LYS A 102 1.90 -12.54 28.74
N GLY A 103 0.89 -13.37 28.46
CA GLY A 103 -0.50 -13.20 28.88
C GLY A 103 -1.37 -12.38 27.92
N PHE A 104 -0.79 -11.87 26.82
CA PHE A 104 -1.49 -11.06 25.82
C PHE A 104 -1.54 -11.72 24.43
N ARG A 105 -1.23 -13.02 24.32
CA ARG A 105 -1.28 -13.79 23.06
C ARG A 105 -2.48 -13.45 22.15
N ASP A 106 -3.68 -13.46 22.72
CA ASP A 106 -4.93 -13.31 21.99
C ASP A 106 -5.46 -11.86 21.97
N ALA A 107 -4.68 -10.88 22.46
CA ALA A 107 -5.15 -9.51 22.63
C ALA A 107 -5.69 -8.91 21.33
N LEU A 108 -4.94 -9.02 20.22
CA LEU A 108 -5.36 -8.45 18.92
C LEU A 108 -6.58 -9.18 18.34
N ARG A 109 -6.65 -10.51 18.52
CA ARG A 109 -7.79 -11.34 18.10
C ARG A 109 -9.07 -10.99 18.89
N ILE A 110 -8.96 -10.79 20.20
CA ILE A 110 -10.08 -10.35 21.06
C ILE A 110 -10.51 -8.92 20.69
N GLY A 111 -9.54 -8.06 20.37
CA GLY A 111 -9.77 -6.66 20.03
C GLY A 111 -10.48 -5.91 21.16
N TYR A 112 -11.63 -5.30 20.84
CA TYR A 112 -12.46 -4.58 21.80
C TYR A 112 -13.77 -5.31 22.15
N GLN A 113 -13.87 -6.60 21.80
CA GLN A 113 -15.08 -7.42 22.00
C GLN A 113 -16.35 -6.87 21.31
N ASN A 114 -16.20 -5.94 20.37
CA ASN A 114 -17.30 -5.44 19.55
C ASN A 114 -17.70 -6.50 18.51
N ARG A 115 -19.01 -6.72 18.37
CA ARG A 115 -19.56 -7.62 17.34
C ARG A 115 -19.70 -6.84 16.02
N PRO A 116 -19.11 -7.32 14.90
CA PRO A 116 -19.29 -6.68 13.60
C PRO A 116 -20.76 -6.63 13.17
N ASP A 117 -21.47 -7.74 13.36
CA ASP A 117 -22.93 -7.81 13.26
C ASP A 117 -23.48 -8.20 14.64
N ILE A 118 -24.16 -7.25 15.28
CA ILE A 118 -24.65 -7.41 16.65
C ILE A 118 -25.72 -8.49 16.78
N PHE A 119 -26.44 -8.80 15.70
CA PHE A 119 -27.55 -9.75 15.66
C PHE A 119 -27.19 -11.09 15.00
N ALA A 120 -26.00 -11.23 14.42
CA ALA A 120 -25.54 -12.49 13.87
C ALA A 120 -25.50 -13.58 14.95
N LEU A 121 -26.20 -14.69 14.70
CA LEU A 121 -26.19 -15.87 15.57
C LEU A 121 -24.88 -16.67 15.43
N ASN A 122 -24.28 -16.65 14.24
CA ASN A 122 -22.95 -17.19 13.96
C ASN A 122 -21.97 -16.03 13.78
N ILE A 123 -21.08 -15.81 14.75
CA ILE A 123 -20.11 -14.71 14.71
C ILE A 123 -18.85 -15.21 14.03
N GLU A 124 -18.57 -14.70 12.84
CA GLU A 124 -17.32 -14.92 12.13
C GLU A 124 -16.34 -13.80 12.50
N LEU A 125 -15.24 -14.17 13.16
CA LEU A 125 -14.17 -13.22 13.46
C LEU A 125 -13.27 -13.03 12.24
N PRO A 126 -12.78 -11.81 11.97
CA PRO A 126 -11.80 -11.59 10.92
C PRO A 126 -10.55 -12.46 11.13
N GLU A 127 -9.99 -12.92 10.02
CA GLU A 127 -8.69 -13.58 10.02
C GLU A 127 -7.58 -12.58 10.39
N MET A 128 -6.66 -13.01 11.25
CA MET A 128 -5.54 -12.19 11.69
C MET A 128 -4.44 -12.19 10.61
N LEU A 129 -3.74 -11.07 10.47
CA LEU A 129 -2.64 -10.96 9.49
C LEU A 129 -1.36 -11.68 9.93
N TYR A 130 -1.19 -11.93 11.24
CA TYR A 130 -0.05 -12.69 11.74
C TYR A 130 -0.34 -14.20 11.70
N SER A 131 0.68 -15.00 11.40
CA SER A 131 0.57 -16.47 11.33
C SER A 131 0.83 -17.14 12.68
N ASP A 132 1.72 -16.55 13.48
CA ASP A 132 2.19 -17.12 14.75
C ASP A 132 2.31 -16.02 15.81
N VAL A 133 2.36 -16.44 17.08
CA VAL A 133 2.54 -15.54 18.23
C VAL A 133 3.61 -16.09 19.16
N LEU A 134 4.59 -15.24 19.47
CA LEU A 134 5.63 -15.43 20.48
C LEU A 134 5.31 -14.53 21.67
N GLU A 135 5.21 -15.14 22.86
CA GLU A 135 5.03 -14.42 24.11
C GLU A 135 6.36 -14.23 24.82
N ILE A 136 6.74 -12.98 25.09
CA ILE A 136 7.96 -12.64 25.83
C ILE A 136 7.61 -12.51 27.31
N ASP A 137 8.34 -13.22 28.18
CA ASP A 137 8.19 -13.08 29.63
C ASP A 137 8.89 -11.80 30.12
N GLU A 138 8.28 -10.66 29.83
CA GLU A 138 8.70 -9.35 30.31
C GLU A 138 7.50 -8.57 30.86
N ARG A 139 7.77 -7.57 31.70
CA ARG A 139 6.71 -6.63 32.09
C ARG A 139 7.28 -5.31 32.57
N ILE A 140 6.80 -4.22 31.97
CA ILE A 140 6.97 -2.85 32.47
C ILE A 140 5.60 -2.33 32.92
N ASP A 141 5.53 -1.61 34.03
CA ASP A 141 4.28 -1.00 34.50
C ASP A 141 4.01 0.36 33.83
N ALA A 142 2.87 1.00 34.14
CA ALA A 142 2.50 2.30 33.57
C ALA A 142 3.41 3.46 34.01
N HIS A 143 4.24 3.26 35.03
CA HIS A 143 5.18 4.23 35.58
C HIS A 143 6.64 3.98 35.14
N GLY A 144 6.90 2.89 34.43
CA GLY A 144 8.21 2.53 33.91
C GLY A 144 9.01 1.59 34.81
N SER A 145 8.42 1.08 35.89
CA SER A 145 9.08 0.09 36.73
C SER A 145 9.05 -1.26 36.04
N VAL A 146 10.21 -1.91 35.94
CA VAL A 146 10.29 -3.27 35.42
C VAL A 146 9.79 -4.25 36.48
N LEU A 147 8.65 -4.86 36.23
CA LEU A 147 8.05 -5.88 37.09
C LEU A 147 8.63 -7.27 36.79
N THR A 148 8.88 -7.56 35.51
CA THR A 148 9.54 -8.78 35.05
C THR A 148 10.65 -8.40 34.07
N GLN A 149 11.88 -8.79 34.39
CA GLN A 149 13.03 -8.58 33.53
C GLN A 149 12.98 -9.51 32.32
N MET A 150 13.28 -8.97 31.15
CA MET A 150 13.37 -9.76 29.92
C MET A 150 14.63 -10.64 29.91
N ASP A 151 14.45 -11.91 29.58
CA ASP A 151 15.55 -12.86 29.35
C ASP A 151 15.96 -12.85 27.87
N ASP A 152 17.08 -12.20 27.56
CA ASP A 152 17.61 -12.08 26.20
C ASP A 152 18.00 -13.44 25.60
N ALA A 153 18.48 -14.38 26.42
CA ALA A 153 18.89 -15.69 25.93
C ALA A 153 17.66 -16.52 25.52
N SER A 154 16.60 -16.49 26.33
CA SER A 154 15.32 -17.13 25.96
C SER A 154 14.74 -16.49 24.71
N ALA A 155 14.66 -15.16 24.67
CA ALA A 155 14.13 -14.43 23.52
C ALA A 155 14.91 -14.74 22.23
N THR A 156 16.24 -14.81 22.31
CA THR A 156 17.10 -15.17 21.17
C THR A 156 16.80 -16.57 20.66
N ASN A 157 16.76 -17.57 21.55
CA ASN A 157 16.48 -18.95 21.17
C ASN A 157 15.08 -19.11 20.55
N GLU A 158 14.07 -18.45 21.12
CA GLU A 158 12.70 -18.52 20.62
C GLU A 158 12.55 -17.83 19.26
N LEU A 159 13.12 -16.63 19.09
CA LEU A 159 13.14 -15.94 17.80
C LEU A 159 13.91 -16.74 16.73
N GLN A 160 15.04 -17.36 17.09
CA GLN A 160 15.81 -18.21 16.17
C GLN A 160 14.97 -19.40 15.69
N ASN A 161 14.21 -20.05 16.58
CA ASN A 161 13.34 -21.16 16.18
C ASN A 161 12.29 -20.76 15.14
N PHE A 162 11.70 -19.56 15.27
CA PHE A 162 10.75 -19.04 14.26
C PHE A 162 11.44 -18.66 12.96
N TYR A 163 12.65 -18.10 13.03
CA TYR A 163 13.48 -17.83 11.86
C TYR A 163 13.82 -19.12 11.11
N ASP A 164 14.21 -20.18 11.81
CA ASP A 164 14.56 -21.47 11.22
C ASP A 164 13.35 -22.17 10.57
N ARG A 165 12.13 -21.88 11.07
CA ARG A 165 10.86 -22.31 10.47
C ARG A 165 10.47 -21.53 9.20
N GLY A 166 11.21 -20.49 8.85
CA GLY A 166 11.00 -19.70 7.63
C GLY A 166 10.29 -18.37 7.82
N ILE A 167 9.95 -17.94 9.05
CA ILE A 167 9.39 -16.60 9.26
C ILE A 167 10.45 -15.54 9.01
N ARG A 168 10.11 -14.50 8.26
CA ARG A 168 11.03 -13.40 7.90
C ARG A 168 10.53 -12.01 8.28
N SER A 169 9.26 -11.88 8.66
CA SER A 169 8.69 -10.63 9.16
C SER A 169 8.21 -10.74 10.59
N ILE A 170 8.51 -9.74 11.42
CA ILE A 170 8.07 -9.70 12.82
C ILE A 170 7.44 -8.35 13.18
N ALA A 171 6.40 -8.41 14.02
CA ALA A 171 5.76 -7.27 14.65
C ALA A 171 5.97 -7.34 16.17
N ILE A 172 6.75 -6.42 16.74
CA ILE A 172 7.06 -6.39 18.17
C ILE A 172 6.14 -5.39 18.87
N VAL A 173 5.30 -5.89 19.79
CA VAL A 173 4.27 -5.12 20.47
C VAL A 173 4.24 -5.47 21.96
N LEU A 174 4.97 -4.72 22.78
CA LEU A 174 4.99 -4.92 24.23
C LEU A 174 4.04 -3.98 24.96
N MET A 175 3.56 -4.41 26.13
CA MET A 175 2.75 -3.59 27.02
C MET A 175 3.53 -2.39 27.52
N HIS A 176 2.91 -1.20 27.44
CA HIS A 176 3.57 0.08 27.69
C HIS A 176 4.78 0.41 26.79
N GLY A 177 5.04 -0.40 25.75
CA GLY A 177 6.08 -0.19 24.75
C GLY A 177 5.97 1.15 24.01
N TYR A 178 4.80 1.80 23.97
CA TYR A 178 4.65 3.15 23.42
C TYR A 178 5.46 4.23 24.19
N ARG A 179 5.78 3.99 25.47
CA ARG A 179 6.44 4.95 26.36
C ARG A 179 7.81 4.49 26.85
N TYR A 180 7.96 3.18 27.10
CA TYR A 180 9.17 2.57 27.63
C TYR A 180 9.71 1.58 26.60
N HIS A 181 10.68 2.05 25.81
CA HIS A 181 11.06 1.40 24.54
C HIS A 181 12.13 0.32 24.73
N ASP A 182 12.77 0.24 25.88
CA ASP A 182 13.99 -0.54 26.10
C ASP A 182 13.85 -2.02 25.73
N HIS A 183 12.78 -2.69 26.17
CA HIS A 183 12.56 -4.10 25.86
C HIS A 183 12.22 -4.33 24.37
N GLU A 184 11.42 -3.44 23.76
CA GLU A 184 11.12 -3.52 22.33
C GLU A 184 12.38 -3.32 21.48
N ASN A 185 13.24 -2.35 21.85
CA ASN A 185 14.51 -2.09 21.17
C ASN A 185 15.52 -3.23 21.31
N ARG A 186 15.53 -3.90 22.47
CA ARG A 186 16.36 -5.10 22.69
C ARG A 186 15.87 -6.25 21.80
N LEU A 187 14.57 -6.54 21.78
CA LEU A 187 14.01 -7.56 20.87
C LEU A 187 14.28 -7.24 19.40
N ALA A 188 14.16 -5.98 19.00
CA ALA A 188 14.48 -5.55 17.64
C ALA A 188 15.96 -5.77 17.32
N THR A 189 16.86 -5.54 18.28
CA THR A 189 18.29 -5.82 18.11
C THR A 189 18.56 -7.31 17.98
N ILE A 190 17.99 -8.14 18.86
CA ILE A 190 18.11 -9.60 18.78
C ILE A 190 17.61 -10.12 17.42
N ALA A 191 16.45 -9.64 16.96
CA ALA A 191 15.90 -10.03 15.67
C ALA A 191 16.80 -9.61 14.48
N ARG A 192 17.41 -8.42 14.54
CA ARG A 192 18.40 -7.98 13.53
C ARG A 192 19.63 -8.88 13.54
N ASP A 193 20.13 -9.25 14.72
CA ASP A 193 21.32 -10.10 14.87
C ASP A 193 21.07 -11.53 14.35
N ILE A 194 19.85 -12.06 14.50
CA ILE A 194 19.42 -13.34 13.91
C ILE A 194 19.30 -13.25 12.38
N GLY A 195 18.94 -12.08 11.86
CA GLY A 195 18.85 -11.81 10.42
C GLY A 195 17.43 -11.65 9.88
N PHE A 196 16.44 -11.31 10.71
CA PHE A 196 15.10 -10.96 10.22
C PHE A 196 15.17 -9.73 9.31
N PRO A 197 14.76 -9.83 8.03
CA PRO A 197 14.83 -8.71 7.09
C PRO A 197 13.78 -7.62 7.34
N GLN A 198 12.63 -7.95 7.95
CA GLN A 198 11.60 -6.98 8.30
C GLN A 198 11.25 -7.06 9.79
N ILE A 199 11.37 -5.92 10.47
CA ILE A 199 11.11 -5.77 11.89
C ILE A 199 10.32 -4.48 12.09
N SER A 200 9.03 -4.61 12.41
CA SER A 200 8.20 -3.46 12.79
C SER A 200 8.07 -3.41 14.31
N VAL A 201 8.47 -2.29 14.91
CA VAL A 201 8.41 -2.08 16.35
C VAL A 201 7.25 -1.14 16.68
N SER A 202 6.51 -1.45 17.74
CA SER A 202 5.21 -0.81 17.95
C SER A 202 5.29 0.67 18.26
N HIS A 203 6.31 1.12 19.00
CA HIS A 203 6.51 2.55 19.26
C HIS A 203 6.91 3.35 18.02
N ASP A 204 7.61 2.75 17.07
CA ASP A 204 7.97 3.40 15.80
C ASP A 204 6.77 3.44 14.84
N ALA A 205 6.04 2.33 14.72
CA ALA A 205 4.91 2.22 13.81
C ALA A 205 3.68 3.04 14.27
N SER A 206 3.39 3.05 15.57
CA SER A 206 2.26 3.78 16.14
C SER A 206 2.53 4.14 17.62
N PRO A 207 3.12 5.31 17.93
CA PRO A 207 3.60 5.72 19.27
C PRO A 207 2.46 6.08 20.25
N LEU A 208 1.36 5.31 20.27
CA LEU A 208 0.15 5.62 21.02
C LEU A 208 -0.18 4.52 22.03
N MET A 209 -0.81 4.92 23.14
CA MET A 209 -0.98 4.11 24.33
C MET A 209 -1.76 2.80 24.13
N LYS A 210 -2.79 2.82 23.28
CA LYS A 210 -3.74 1.70 23.13
C LYS A 210 -3.07 0.48 22.46
N LEU A 211 -2.95 -0.62 23.21
CA LEU A 211 -2.30 -1.87 22.75
C LEU A 211 -2.92 -2.41 21.46
N ILE A 212 -4.25 -2.49 21.38
CA ILE A 212 -4.94 -3.13 20.24
C ILE A 212 -4.68 -2.37 18.95
N SER A 213 -5.05 -1.08 18.89
CA SER A 213 -4.85 -0.27 17.68
C SER A 213 -3.38 -0.12 17.29
N ARG A 214 -2.49 -0.01 18.30
CA ARG A 214 -1.04 0.05 18.07
C ARG A 214 -0.55 -1.26 17.46
N GLY A 215 -0.89 -2.38 18.07
CA GLY A 215 -0.46 -3.70 17.63
C GLY A 215 -1.01 -4.07 16.26
N ASP A 216 -2.28 -3.80 15.96
CA ASP A 216 -2.83 -4.04 14.62
C ASP A 216 -2.07 -3.22 13.55
N THR A 217 -1.74 -1.95 13.85
CA THR A 217 -0.96 -1.10 12.94
C THR A 217 0.47 -1.64 12.74
N THR A 218 1.12 -2.11 13.81
CA THR A 218 2.45 -2.72 13.74
C THR A 218 2.45 -4.02 12.93
N VAL A 219 1.41 -4.84 13.08
CA VAL A 219 1.24 -6.07 12.30
C VAL A 219 1.01 -5.74 10.83
N VAL A 220 0.14 -4.78 10.51
CA VAL A 220 -0.08 -4.33 9.11
C VAL A 220 1.22 -3.85 8.47
N ASP A 221 2.00 -3.07 9.21
CA ASP A 221 3.28 -2.58 8.74
C ASP A 221 4.27 -3.72 8.44
N ALA A 222 4.42 -4.67 9.37
CA ALA A 222 5.27 -5.85 9.19
C ALA A 222 4.81 -6.74 8.03
N TYR A 223 3.50 -6.89 7.86
CA TYR A 223 2.88 -7.72 6.84
C TYR A 223 3.05 -7.16 5.42
N LEU A 224 2.96 -5.83 5.26
CA LEU A 224 2.96 -5.18 3.94
C LEU A 224 4.32 -4.62 3.51
N SER A 225 5.18 -4.21 4.46
CA SER A 225 6.46 -3.57 4.13
C SER A 225 7.37 -4.43 3.24
N PRO A 226 7.50 -5.76 3.40
CA PRO A 226 8.35 -6.57 2.53
C PRO A 226 7.94 -6.51 1.06
N ILE A 227 6.64 -6.54 0.79
CA ILE A 227 6.07 -6.49 -0.56
C ILE A 227 6.34 -5.13 -1.19
N LEU A 228 6.12 -4.06 -0.43
CA LEU A 228 6.41 -2.71 -0.88
C LEU A 228 7.90 -2.49 -1.13
N SER A 229 8.76 -2.92 -0.20
CA SER A 229 10.20 -2.77 -0.35
C SER A 229 10.70 -3.51 -1.59
N LYS A 230 10.18 -4.71 -1.88
CA LYS A 230 10.51 -5.42 -3.12
C LYS A 230 10.14 -4.59 -4.35
N TYR A 231 8.91 -4.08 -4.42
CA TYR A 231 8.45 -3.24 -5.53
C TYR A 231 9.27 -1.96 -5.69
N VAL A 232 9.49 -1.24 -4.59
CA VAL A 232 10.27 0.00 -4.57
C VAL A 232 11.71 -0.26 -5.01
N ASN A 233 12.33 -1.35 -4.57
CA ASN A 233 13.68 -1.72 -4.96
C ASN A 233 13.77 -2.09 -6.44
N GLU A 234 12.80 -2.83 -6.99
CA GLU A 234 12.75 -3.14 -8.42
C GLU A 234 12.70 -1.87 -9.29
N VAL A 235 11.85 -0.91 -8.91
CA VAL A 235 11.76 0.40 -9.59
C VAL A 235 13.04 1.21 -9.42
N ALA A 236 13.58 1.27 -8.20
CA ALA A 236 14.79 2.03 -7.90
C ALA A 236 16.03 1.49 -8.64
N GLU A 237 16.07 0.18 -8.87
CA GLU A 237 17.13 -0.48 -9.66
C GLU A 237 17.08 -0.10 -11.14
N GLU A 238 15.90 -0.07 -11.75
CA GLU A 238 15.72 0.39 -13.14
C GLU A 238 16.00 1.90 -13.30
N LEU A 239 15.84 2.68 -12.22
CA LEU A 239 16.14 4.11 -12.14
C LEU A 239 17.44 4.42 -11.41
N ARG A 240 18.36 3.44 -11.34
CA ARG A 240 19.62 3.59 -10.63
C ARG A 240 20.40 4.80 -11.16
N GLY A 241 20.86 5.64 -10.23
CA GLY A 241 21.62 6.85 -10.56
C GLY A 241 20.74 8.10 -10.78
N LEU A 242 19.40 8.00 -10.71
CA LEU A 242 18.51 9.16 -10.80
C LEU A 242 18.89 10.26 -9.79
N ASN A 243 19.01 9.90 -8.51
CA ASN A 243 19.39 10.84 -7.45
C ASN A 243 20.80 11.42 -7.65
N GLN A 244 21.72 10.65 -8.26
CA GLN A 244 23.08 11.12 -8.57
C GLN A 244 23.08 12.21 -9.66
N HIS A 245 22.04 12.25 -10.49
CA HIS A 245 21.84 13.26 -11.53
C HIS A 245 20.87 14.38 -11.10
N GLY A 246 20.60 14.49 -9.79
CA GLY A 246 19.71 15.50 -9.21
C GLY A 246 18.21 15.20 -9.40
N GLY A 247 17.85 14.04 -9.94
CA GLY A 247 16.47 13.61 -10.03
C GLY A 247 15.94 13.07 -8.70
N ARG A 248 14.62 12.89 -8.57
CA ARG A 248 14.01 12.31 -7.37
C ARG A 248 12.99 11.23 -7.69
N LEU A 249 13.08 10.09 -6.99
CA LEU A 249 12.04 9.06 -6.96
C LEU A 249 11.21 9.20 -5.68
N MET A 250 9.92 9.49 -5.85
CA MET A 250 8.99 9.78 -4.76
C MET A 250 7.77 8.87 -4.83
N PHE A 251 7.24 8.48 -3.68
CA PHE A 251 6.05 7.64 -3.54
C PHE A 251 4.94 8.40 -2.81
N MET A 252 3.71 8.26 -3.31
CA MET A 252 2.50 8.79 -2.70
C MET A 252 2.20 8.01 -1.41
N GLN A 253 1.81 8.73 -0.35
CA GLN A 253 1.39 8.16 0.92
C GLN A 253 -0.13 8.27 1.08
N SER A 254 -0.71 7.45 1.96
CA SER A 254 -2.14 7.48 2.33
C SER A 254 -2.63 8.84 2.84
N SER A 255 -1.71 9.68 3.30
CA SER A 255 -1.96 11.04 3.77
C SER A 255 -2.18 12.07 2.63
N GLY A 256 -1.90 11.66 1.37
CA GLY A 256 -1.85 12.54 0.20
C GLY A 256 -0.50 13.25 0.01
N GLY A 257 0.50 12.96 0.85
CA GLY A 257 1.86 13.47 0.73
C GLY A 257 2.78 12.60 -0.12
N LEU A 258 3.95 13.14 -0.49
CA LEU A 258 5.01 12.39 -1.19
C LEU A 258 6.19 12.14 -0.24
N THR A 259 6.77 10.94 -0.30
CA THR A 259 7.97 10.56 0.46
C THR A 259 9.01 9.89 -0.42
N GLU A 260 10.28 9.89 -0.03
CA GLU A 260 11.33 9.14 -0.73
C GLU A 260 11.22 7.63 -0.44
N SER A 261 11.76 6.80 -1.33
CA SER A 261 11.71 5.33 -1.25
C SER A 261 12.09 4.76 0.12
N GLY A 262 13.17 5.29 0.74
CA GLY A 262 13.68 4.80 2.01
C GLY A 262 12.77 5.04 3.22
N PHE A 263 11.78 5.93 3.10
CA PHE A 263 10.83 6.26 4.16
C PHE A 263 9.41 5.75 3.88
N PHE A 264 9.24 4.95 2.82
CA PHE A 264 7.93 4.43 2.41
C PHE A 264 7.63 3.11 3.12
N GLN A 265 6.75 3.16 4.12
CA GLN A 265 6.39 2.02 4.98
C GLN A 265 5.05 1.40 4.60
N GLY A 266 4.86 0.11 4.96
CA GLY A 266 3.64 -0.67 4.75
C GLY A 266 2.35 0.06 5.11
N LYS A 267 2.31 0.58 6.33
CA LYS A 267 1.13 1.29 6.87
C LYS A 267 0.77 2.58 6.12
N ASP A 268 1.75 3.24 5.48
CA ASP A 268 1.58 4.55 4.84
C ASP A 268 1.29 4.44 3.34
N ALA A 269 1.24 3.21 2.79
CA ALA A 269 1.01 2.96 1.38
C ALA A 269 -0.44 2.58 1.04
N ILE A 270 -1.24 2.22 2.07
CA ILE A 270 -2.61 1.76 1.92
C ILE A 270 -3.48 2.91 1.41
N LEU A 271 -4.15 2.73 0.28
CA LEU A 271 -4.94 3.78 -0.39
C LEU A 271 -4.12 5.01 -0.84
N SER A 272 -2.81 4.85 -1.08
CA SER A 272 -1.97 5.95 -1.58
C SER A 272 -2.40 6.47 -2.97
N GLY A 273 -2.73 5.58 -3.91
CA GLY A 273 -3.26 5.95 -5.24
C GLY A 273 -4.53 6.81 -5.15
N PRO A 274 -5.61 6.30 -4.51
CA PRO A 274 -6.83 7.07 -4.27
C PRO A 274 -6.60 8.41 -3.58
N ALA A 275 -5.67 8.49 -2.60
CA ALA A 275 -5.33 9.75 -1.94
C ALA A 275 -4.82 10.81 -2.93
N GLY A 276 -3.99 10.42 -3.90
CA GLY A 276 -3.59 11.27 -5.02
C GLY A 276 -4.77 11.75 -5.88
N GLY A 277 -5.72 10.85 -6.15
CA GLY A 277 -6.97 11.15 -6.83
C GLY A 277 -7.81 12.20 -6.10
N VAL A 278 -7.95 12.10 -4.76
CA VAL A 278 -8.67 13.10 -3.94
C VAL A 278 -7.97 14.45 -3.98
N VAL A 279 -6.63 14.48 -3.89
CA VAL A 279 -5.86 15.73 -4.00
C VAL A 279 -6.06 16.36 -5.38
N GLY A 280 -5.96 15.58 -6.46
CA GLY A 280 -6.19 16.07 -7.82
C GLY A 280 -7.60 16.59 -8.03
N MET A 281 -8.60 15.81 -7.62
CA MET A 281 -10.02 16.19 -7.67
C MET A 281 -10.27 17.51 -6.94
N ALA A 282 -9.79 17.65 -5.70
CA ALA A 282 -9.98 18.87 -4.92
C ALA A 282 -9.37 20.09 -5.62
N ARG A 283 -8.12 19.99 -6.10
CA ARG A 283 -7.44 21.09 -6.79
C ARG A 283 -8.10 21.50 -8.10
N VAL A 284 -8.54 20.53 -8.91
CA VAL A 284 -9.24 20.81 -10.17
C VAL A 284 -10.62 21.43 -9.89
N SER A 285 -11.30 20.96 -8.84
CA SER A 285 -12.61 21.48 -8.43
C SER A 285 -12.51 22.91 -7.92
N GLU A 286 -11.51 23.23 -7.09
CA GLU A 286 -11.20 24.59 -6.64
C GLU A 286 -11.00 25.54 -7.83
N ILE A 287 -10.21 25.13 -8.84
CA ILE A 287 -9.97 25.91 -10.07
C ILE A 287 -11.27 26.15 -10.84
N ALA A 288 -12.16 25.15 -10.86
CA ALA A 288 -13.47 25.24 -11.50
C ALA A 288 -14.52 26.00 -10.66
N GLY A 289 -14.17 26.45 -9.44
CA GLY A 289 -15.07 27.19 -8.53
C GLY A 289 -16.00 26.30 -7.71
N PHE A 290 -15.72 25.00 -7.59
CA PHE A 290 -16.46 24.07 -6.74
C PHE A 290 -15.68 23.75 -5.48
N GLU A 291 -16.19 24.20 -4.33
CA GLU A 291 -15.57 23.99 -3.01
C GLU A 291 -16.06 22.71 -2.32
N LYS A 292 -17.16 22.11 -2.82
CA LYS A 292 -17.78 20.90 -2.28
C LYS A 292 -17.97 19.87 -3.37
N VAL A 293 -17.31 18.72 -3.25
CA VAL A 293 -17.36 17.66 -4.26
C VAL A 293 -17.35 16.27 -3.63
N ILE A 294 -17.99 15.33 -4.34
CA ILE A 294 -17.91 13.91 -4.05
C ILE A 294 -17.07 13.27 -5.16
N GLY A 295 -15.96 12.65 -4.75
CA GLY A 295 -15.13 11.86 -5.65
C GLY A 295 -15.73 10.48 -5.83
N PHE A 296 -15.79 10.02 -7.07
CA PHE A 296 -16.18 8.66 -7.44
C PHE A 296 -15.16 8.16 -8.48
N ASP A 297 -14.27 7.28 -8.05
CA ASP A 297 -13.25 6.67 -8.90
C ASP A 297 -13.52 5.17 -8.98
N MET A 298 -13.87 4.68 -10.17
CA MET A 298 -14.15 3.26 -10.40
C MET A 298 -13.09 2.69 -11.35
N GLY A 299 -12.22 1.86 -10.79
CA GLY A 299 -11.22 1.11 -11.53
C GLY A 299 -11.74 -0.26 -12.01
N GLY A 300 -10.80 -1.15 -12.34
CA GLY A 300 -11.14 -2.54 -12.65
C GLY A 300 -11.40 -3.40 -11.41
N THR A 301 -10.71 -3.16 -10.29
CA THR A 301 -10.85 -4.01 -9.09
C THR A 301 -11.74 -3.40 -8.01
N SER A 302 -11.66 -2.09 -7.81
CA SER A 302 -12.34 -1.37 -6.74
C SER A 302 -13.03 -0.09 -7.21
N THR A 303 -13.91 0.43 -6.36
CA THR A 303 -14.47 1.77 -6.46
C THR A 303 -14.14 2.52 -5.17
N ASP A 304 -13.54 3.69 -5.32
CA ASP A 304 -13.14 4.58 -4.23
C ASP A 304 -14.02 5.83 -4.24
N VAL A 305 -14.64 6.12 -3.10
CA VAL A 305 -15.53 7.26 -2.89
C VAL A 305 -14.93 8.18 -1.83
N SER A 306 -14.90 9.47 -2.12
CA SER A 306 -14.37 10.50 -1.21
C SER A 306 -15.27 11.71 -1.12
N HIS A 307 -15.11 12.48 -0.07
CA HIS A 307 -15.82 13.73 0.15
C HIS A 307 -14.81 14.85 0.40
N TYR A 308 -15.09 16.03 -0.16
CA TYR A 308 -14.30 17.23 0.07
C TYR A 308 -15.26 18.40 0.28
N ASP A 309 -15.14 19.08 1.42
CA ASP A 309 -15.92 20.26 1.81
C ASP A 309 -14.97 21.38 2.28
N GLY A 310 -14.12 21.87 1.37
CA GLY A 310 -13.14 22.93 1.62
C GLY A 310 -11.89 22.50 2.40
N GLU A 311 -11.88 21.33 3.03
CA GLU A 311 -10.71 20.74 3.67
C GLU A 311 -10.56 19.24 3.36
N PHE A 312 -9.31 18.76 3.41
CA PHE A 312 -9.03 17.34 3.27
C PHE A 312 -9.44 16.60 4.54
N GLU A 313 -10.57 15.89 4.48
CA GLU A 313 -11.05 15.04 5.56
C GLU A 313 -10.05 13.90 5.80
N LYS A 314 -9.67 13.70 7.07
CA LYS A 314 -8.71 12.67 7.48
C LYS A 314 -9.31 11.77 8.54
N ALA A 315 -9.04 10.49 8.41
CA ALA A 315 -9.28 9.51 9.45
C ALA A 315 -7.96 9.10 10.10
N PHE A 316 -7.95 9.03 11.43
CA PHE A 316 -6.79 8.60 12.21
C PHE A 316 -6.89 7.13 12.64
N GLU A 317 -8.09 6.57 12.62
CA GLU A 317 -8.38 5.17 12.91
C GLU A 317 -9.40 4.69 11.88
N THR A 318 -9.00 3.77 11.00
CA THR A 318 -9.86 3.21 9.95
C THR A 318 -9.88 1.69 10.05
N HIS A 319 -10.84 1.10 9.36
CA HIS A 319 -10.90 -0.34 9.14
C HIS A 319 -10.79 -0.61 7.65
N VAL A 320 -9.75 -1.31 7.23
CA VAL A 320 -9.53 -1.71 5.83
C VAL A 320 -9.43 -3.23 5.80
N ALA A 321 -10.23 -3.87 4.95
CA ALA A 321 -10.31 -5.33 4.85
C ALA A 321 -10.56 -6.05 6.20
N GLY A 322 -11.27 -5.41 7.13
CA GLY A 322 -11.53 -5.92 8.49
C GLY A 322 -10.39 -5.72 9.49
N VAL A 323 -9.29 -5.09 9.07
CA VAL A 323 -8.12 -4.80 9.92
C VAL A 323 -8.15 -3.35 10.39
N ARG A 324 -7.88 -3.14 11.68
CA ARG A 324 -7.81 -1.82 12.31
C ARG A 324 -6.47 -1.17 12.03
N ILE A 325 -6.47 0.04 11.51
CA ILE A 325 -5.25 0.74 11.14
C ILE A 325 -5.30 2.14 11.73
N ARG A 326 -4.19 2.52 12.38
CA ARG A 326 -4.04 3.82 13.01
C ARG A 326 -2.90 4.62 12.37
N ALA A 327 -3.17 5.12 11.18
CA ALA A 327 -2.29 6.02 10.43
C ALA A 327 -3.12 7.21 9.89
N PRO A 328 -2.54 8.41 9.73
CA PRO A 328 -3.23 9.53 9.11
C PRO A 328 -3.54 9.21 7.64
N MET A 329 -4.81 9.02 7.32
CA MET A 329 -5.26 8.68 5.97
C MET A 329 -6.32 9.67 5.51
N MET A 330 -6.34 9.95 4.22
CA MET A 330 -7.48 10.62 3.58
C MET A 330 -8.74 9.78 3.83
N LEU A 331 -9.87 10.42 4.16
CA LEU A 331 -11.12 9.71 4.36
C LEU A 331 -11.69 9.25 3.01
N ILE A 332 -11.44 7.98 2.70
CA ILE A 332 -11.85 7.32 1.46
C ILE A 332 -12.59 6.03 1.81
N HIS A 333 -13.73 5.82 1.17
CA HIS A 333 -14.50 4.59 1.26
C HIS A 333 -14.27 3.75 0.03
N THR A 334 -13.68 2.57 0.22
CA THR A 334 -13.42 1.61 -0.86
C THR A 334 -14.44 0.49 -0.84
N VAL A 335 -14.98 0.16 -2.01
CA VAL A 335 -15.82 -1.01 -2.25
C VAL A 335 -15.10 -1.92 -3.25
N ALA A 336 -15.03 -3.23 -2.98
CA ALA A 336 -14.46 -4.23 -3.88
C ALA A 336 -15.40 -4.52 -5.07
N ALA A 337 -15.65 -3.50 -5.89
CA ALA A 337 -16.45 -3.57 -7.10
C ALA A 337 -15.85 -2.66 -8.17
N GLY A 338 -15.61 -3.19 -9.37
CA GLY A 338 -14.97 -2.48 -10.48
C GLY A 338 -15.32 -3.13 -11.83
N GLY A 339 -14.66 -2.67 -12.89
CA GLY A 339 -14.86 -3.21 -14.25
C GLY A 339 -14.48 -4.69 -14.40
N GLY A 340 -13.51 -5.17 -13.63
CA GLY A 340 -13.02 -6.55 -13.60
C GLY A 340 -13.76 -7.46 -12.62
N SER A 341 -14.73 -6.94 -11.85
CA SER A 341 -15.50 -7.79 -10.93
C SER A 341 -16.21 -8.91 -11.66
N ILE A 342 -16.01 -10.13 -11.16
CA ILE A 342 -16.47 -11.37 -11.79
C ILE A 342 -17.98 -11.53 -11.59
N LEU A 343 -18.67 -11.93 -12.65
CA LEU A 343 -20.10 -12.25 -12.62
C LEU A 343 -20.31 -13.73 -12.38
N ASN A 344 -20.99 -14.05 -11.28
CA ASN A 344 -21.38 -15.40 -10.92
C ASN A 344 -22.90 -15.57 -10.95
N PHE A 345 -23.40 -16.62 -11.59
CA PHE A 345 -24.81 -17.01 -11.55
C PHE A 345 -24.97 -18.28 -10.74
N ASP A 346 -25.70 -18.21 -9.63
CA ASP A 346 -25.91 -19.36 -8.72
C ASP A 346 -27.11 -20.25 -9.12
N GLY A 347 -27.69 -20.02 -10.31
CA GLY A 347 -28.92 -20.68 -10.77
C GLY A 347 -30.19 -19.89 -10.46
N ALA A 348 -30.12 -18.87 -9.58
CA ALA A 348 -31.25 -18.03 -9.22
C ALA A 348 -30.98 -16.54 -9.43
N ARG A 349 -29.80 -16.05 -9.07
CA ARG A 349 -29.42 -14.64 -9.20
C ARG A 349 -28.00 -14.46 -9.69
N TYR A 350 -27.75 -13.33 -10.33
CA TYR A 350 -26.39 -12.87 -10.60
C TYR A 350 -25.83 -12.17 -9.37
N ARG A 351 -24.56 -12.46 -9.07
CA ARG A 351 -23.72 -11.75 -8.10
C ARG A 351 -22.50 -11.20 -8.82
N ILE A 352 -22.05 -10.03 -8.40
CA ILE A 352 -20.89 -9.34 -8.98
C ILE A 352 -19.88 -9.17 -7.85
N GLY A 353 -18.67 -9.70 -8.04
CA GLY A 353 -17.63 -9.68 -7.02
C GLY A 353 -17.90 -10.58 -5.81
N PRO A 354 -17.09 -10.49 -4.74
CA PRO A 354 -15.99 -9.54 -4.58
C PRO A 354 -14.76 -9.85 -5.45
N ASP A 355 -14.66 -11.06 -6.00
CA ASP A 355 -13.54 -11.48 -6.85
C ASP A 355 -13.40 -10.61 -8.11
N SER A 356 -12.15 -10.33 -8.51
CA SER A 356 -11.80 -9.54 -9.68
C SER A 356 -10.91 -10.33 -10.63
N ALA A 357 -11.07 -10.11 -11.93
CA ALA A 357 -10.19 -10.67 -12.95
C ALA A 357 -8.87 -9.90 -13.13
N GLY A 358 -8.71 -8.75 -12.45
CA GLY A 358 -7.48 -7.94 -12.48
C GLY A 358 -7.09 -7.43 -13.87
N ALA A 359 -5.79 -7.19 -14.08
CA ALA A 359 -5.20 -6.89 -15.38
C ALA A 359 -5.00 -8.15 -16.24
N PHE A 360 -4.57 -9.26 -15.61
CA PHE A 360 -4.27 -10.52 -16.26
C PHE A 360 -4.81 -11.70 -15.42
N PRO A 361 -5.57 -12.64 -16.01
CA PRO A 361 -5.98 -12.71 -17.41
C PRO A 361 -6.97 -11.60 -17.81
N GLY A 362 -7.52 -10.84 -16.84
CA GLY A 362 -8.44 -9.74 -17.08
C GLY A 362 -9.84 -10.19 -17.53
N PRO A 363 -10.73 -9.26 -17.90
CA PRO A 363 -12.01 -9.56 -18.55
C PRO A 363 -11.90 -10.53 -19.74
N ALA A 364 -12.92 -11.33 -20.01
CA ALA A 364 -12.94 -12.22 -21.18
C ALA A 364 -12.68 -11.47 -22.50
N SER A 365 -13.17 -10.24 -22.60
CA SER A 365 -12.96 -9.32 -23.72
C SER A 365 -11.49 -8.95 -23.96
N TYR A 366 -10.60 -9.16 -22.99
CA TYR A 366 -9.14 -8.99 -23.16
C TYR A 366 -8.50 -10.13 -23.96
N ARG A 367 -9.21 -11.25 -24.16
CA ARG A 367 -8.79 -12.42 -24.96
C ARG A 367 -7.61 -13.21 -24.40
N ASN A 368 -7.34 -13.08 -23.09
CA ASN A 368 -6.32 -13.88 -22.38
C ASN A 368 -6.92 -15.05 -21.58
N GLY A 369 -8.12 -15.51 -21.95
CA GLY A 369 -8.80 -16.63 -21.26
C GLY A 369 -9.48 -16.27 -19.93
N GLY A 370 -9.72 -14.98 -19.69
CA GLY A 370 -10.35 -14.49 -18.46
C GLY A 370 -11.86 -14.76 -18.33
N PRO A 371 -12.43 -14.59 -17.12
CA PRO A 371 -13.84 -14.86 -16.83
C PRO A 371 -14.77 -13.74 -17.33
N LEU A 372 -16.09 -13.96 -17.21
CA LEU A 372 -17.10 -12.93 -17.48
C LEU A 372 -17.09 -11.85 -16.37
N THR A 373 -16.97 -10.59 -16.76
CA THR A 373 -16.84 -9.43 -15.86
C THR A 373 -17.78 -8.27 -16.26
N VAL A 374 -17.85 -7.23 -15.41
CA VAL A 374 -18.61 -6.00 -15.69
C VAL A 374 -18.16 -5.33 -16.99
N THR A 375 -16.86 -5.38 -17.31
CA THR A 375 -16.28 -4.83 -18.54
C THR A 375 -16.85 -5.53 -19.77
N ASP A 376 -17.00 -6.86 -19.70
CA ASP A 376 -17.57 -7.64 -20.80
C ASP A 376 -19.03 -7.26 -21.06
N CYS A 377 -19.81 -7.04 -19.99
CA CYS A 377 -21.17 -6.50 -20.13
C CYS A 377 -21.16 -5.10 -20.78
N ASN A 378 -20.23 -4.22 -20.39
CA ASN A 378 -20.14 -2.88 -20.97
C ASN A 378 -19.73 -2.90 -22.45
N VAL A 379 -18.89 -3.86 -22.87
CA VAL A 379 -18.58 -4.11 -24.28
C VAL A 379 -19.81 -4.61 -25.03
N MET A 380 -20.51 -5.62 -24.50
CA MET A 380 -21.72 -6.19 -25.13
C MET A 380 -22.85 -5.17 -25.27
N LEU A 381 -22.99 -4.26 -24.31
CA LEU A 381 -23.98 -3.18 -24.33
C LEU A 381 -23.54 -1.97 -25.17
N GLY A 382 -22.33 -1.99 -25.76
CA GLY A 382 -21.81 -0.89 -26.58
C GLY A 382 -21.44 0.37 -25.80
N LYS A 383 -21.32 0.28 -24.46
CA LYS A 383 -20.85 1.38 -23.60
C LYS A 383 -19.34 1.58 -23.71
N LEU A 384 -18.61 0.49 -23.94
CA LEU A 384 -17.19 0.52 -24.27
C LEU A 384 -16.99 0.29 -25.76
N HIS A 385 -16.18 1.14 -26.40
CA HIS A 385 -15.81 1.02 -27.81
C HIS A 385 -14.46 0.31 -27.94
N PRO A 386 -14.41 -0.94 -28.42
CA PRO A 386 -13.16 -1.71 -28.48
C PRO A 386 -12.06 -1.05 -29.31
N GLU A 387 -12.44 -0.34 -30.38
CA GLU A 387 -11.55 0.39 -31.30
C GLU A 387 -10.73 1.50 -30.59
N LYS A 388 -11.24 2.02 -29.46
CA LYS A 388 -10.61 3.09 -28.66
C LYS A 388 -10.01 2.59 -27.36
N PHE A 389 -10.11 1.30 -27.09
CA PHE A 389 -9.54 0.71 -25.88
C PHE A 389 -8.01 0.67 -26.00
N PRO A 390 -7.26 0.82 -24.88
CA PRO A 390 -5.81 0.63 -24.91
C PRO A 390 -5.44 -0.69 -25.61
N LYS A 391 -4.39 -0.67 -26.43
CA LYS A 391 -3.92 -1.86 -27.13
C LYS A 391 -3.36 -2.85 -26.10
N LEU A 392 -4.05 -3.98 -25.95
CA LEU A 392 -3.70 -5.06 -25.02
C LEU A 392 -2.53 -5.91 -25.54
#